data_AF-A0A554MBQ6-F1
#
_entry.id   AF-A0A554MBQ6-F1
#
_cell.length_a   1.000
_cell.length_b   1.000
_cell.length_c   1.000
_cell.angle_alpha   90.00
_cell.angle_beta   90.00
_cell.angle_gamma   90.00
#
_symmetry.space_group_name_H-M   'P 1'
#
loop_
_entity.id
_entity.type
_entity.pdbx_description
1 polymer ?
#
loop_
_entity_poly.entity_id
_entity_poly.type
_entity_poly.pdbx_seq_one_letter_code
_entity_poly.pdbx_strand_id
1 'polypeptide(L)'
;MKKQYKQYKDQKPYQIAPTPDVAHLPKVKGYNFNEEFDFKKLIDSYATTGFQASHLSRAIDICKEMQKNNSTIFLGYTSNMVTSGLRDIICYLVKNKLVSAIVTTGGGVEEDIIKVLKPFHIGVFNVSGRSLFEKGINRAGNVFIPNDRYLYFEKFINPFLDRLFEDQKKEKIVHCSSD
;
A
#
# COMPACT_ATOMS: atom_id res chain seq x y z
N MET A 1 25.37 -23.82 39.60
CA MET A 1 26.64 -24.12 38.91
C MET A 1 26.85 -23.09 37.80
N LYS A 2 27.89 -22.25 37.87
CA LYS A 2 28.24 -21.32 36.79
C LYS A 2 28.86 -22.14 35.65
N LYS A 3 28.23 -22.16 34.46
CA LYS A 3 28.86 -22.76 33.26
C LYS A 3 30.04 -21.87 32.89
N GLN A 4 31.25 -22.38 33.09
CA GLN A 4 32.48 -21.75 32.63
C GLN A 4 32.50 -21.87 31.10
N TYR A 5 32.20 -20.78 30.40
CA TYR A 5 32.36 -20.72 28.94
C TYR A 5 33.83 -21.04 28.63
N LYS A 6 34.08 -21.99 27.73
CA LYS A 6 35.43 -22.28 27.25
C LYS A 6 36.03 -20.97 26.73
N GLN A 7 37.07 -20.47 27.39
CA GLN A 7 37.94 -19.48 26.77
C GLN A 7 38.45 -20.10 25.47
N TYR A 8 38.20 -19.41 24.35
CA TYR A 8 38.78 -19.77 23.08
C TYR A 8 40.31 -19.76 23.27
N LYS A 9 40.92 -20.96 23.30
CA LYS A 9 42.37 -21.11 23.33
C LYS A 9 42.97 -20.32 22.18
N ASP A 10 44.10 -19.66 22.43
CA ASP A 10 44.89 -18.88 21.48
C ASP A 10 44.95 -19.57 20.12
N GLN A 11 44.06 -19.16 19.21
CA GLN A 11 44.07 -19.61 17.83
C GLN A 11 45.33 -18.99 17.21
N LYS A 12 46.03 -19.74 16.34
CA LYS A 12 47.17 -19.23 15.56
C LYS A 12 46.81 -17.85 14.99
N PRO A 13 47.72 -16.87 14.95
CA PRO A 13 47.40 -15.53 14.50
C PRO A 13 46.73 -15.60 13.11
N TYR A 14 45.43 -15.28 13.07
CA TYR A 14 44.67 -15.24 11.83
C TYR A 14 45.30 -14.14 10.96
N GLN A 15 45.94 -14.54 9.86
CA GLN A 15 46.29 -13.58 8.82
C GLN A 15 44.99 -13.18 8.11
N ILE A 16 44.57 -11.95 8.31
CA ILE A 16 43.43 -11.37 7.59
C ILE A 16 43.88 -11.18 6.14
N ALA A 17 43.34 -11.98 5.22
CA ALA A 17 43.58 -11.80 3.81
C ALA A 17 43.03 -10.43 3.36
N PRO A 18 43.77 -9.66 2.55
CA PRO A 18 43.26 -8.38 2.05
C PRO A 18 42.08 -8.65 1.11
N THR A 19 41.00 -7.91 1.33
CA THR A 19 39.83 -7.88 0.44
C THR A 19 39.75 -6.53 -0.27
N PRO A 20 39.10 -6.45 -1.45
CA PRO A 20 38.80 -5.17 -2.07
C PRO A 20 38.08 -4.22 -1.10
N ASP A 21 38.53 -2.97 -1.06
CA ASP A 21 37.89 -1.94 -0.26
C ASP A 21 36.75 -1.29 -1.03
N VAL A 22 35.65 -1.02 -0.33
CA VAL A 22 34.46 -0.35 -0.84
C VAL A 22 34.18 0.95 -0.08
N ALA A 23 35.22 1.56 0.51
CA ALA A 23 35.12 2.80 1.29
C ALA A 23 34.51 4.00 0.55
N HIS A 24 34.44 3.96 -0.79
CA HIS A 24 33.76 4.96 -1.61
C HIS A 24 32.21 4.87 -1.53
N LEU A 25 31.67 3.74 -1.08
CA LEU A 25 30.23 3.54 -0.91
C LEU A 25 29.74 4.11 0.43
N PRO A 26 28.46 4.52 0.52
CA PRO A 26 27.87 4.93 1.78
C PRO A 26 27.99 3.84 2.85
N LYS A 27 28.44 4.20 4.04
CA LYS A 27 28.49 3.29 5.19
C LYS A 27 27.08 3.01 5.70
N VAL A 28 26.82 1.76 6.07
CA VAL A 28 25.58 1.39 6.74
C VAL A 28 25.50 2.12 8.08
N LYS A 29 24.41 2.88 8.27
CA LYS A 29 24.13 3.63 9.50
C LYS A 29 22.62 3.79 9.65
N GLY A 30 22.09 3.35 10.78
CA GLY A 30 20.69 3.53 11.18
C GLY A 30 20.45 4.83 11.95
N TYR A 31 19.18 5.09 12.26
CA TYR A 31 18.76 6.20 13.13
C TYR A 31 19.27 6.02 14.57
N ASN A 32 19.70 7.11 15.22
CA ASN A 32 20.20 7.10 16.60
C ASN A 32 19.09 7.46 17.59
N PHE A 33 18.54 6.47 18.29
CA PHE A 33 17.48 6.66 19.30
C PHE A 33 17.96 7.25 20.63
N ASN A 34 19.25 7.54 20.80
CA ASN A 34 19.74 8.28 21.98
C ASN A 34 19.51 9.81 21.86
N GLU A 35 19.13 10.29 20.67
CA GLU A 35 18.73 11.67 20.43
C GLU A 35 17.21 11.82 20.59
N GLU A 36 16.72 13.06 20.63
CA GLU A 36 15.28 13.32 20.59
C GLU A 36 14.65 12.74 19.32
N PHE A 37 13.50 12.08 19.48
CA PHE A 37 12.84 11.39 18.39
C PHE A 37 12.36 12.35 17.29
N ASP A 38 12.79 12.08 16.07
CA ASP A 38 12.43 12.83 14.87
C ASP A 38 12.07 11.84 13.76
N PHE A 39 10.79 11.80 13.40
CA PHE A 39 10.27 10.89 12.39
C PHE A 39 10.86 11.16 11.00
N LYS A 40 11.12 12.43 10.65
CA LYS A 40 11.72 12.77 9.37
C LYS A 40 13.15 12.23 9.31
N LYS A 41 13.96 12.44 10.36
CA LYS A 41 15.32 11.89 10.43
C LYS A 41 15.33 10.36 10.43
N LEU A 42 14.33 9.73 11.03
CA LEU A 42 14.17 8.27 10.95
C LEU A 42 13.99 7.82 9.49
N ILE A 43 13.04 8.40 8.76
CA ILE A 43 12.82 8.08 7.34
C ILE A 43 14.02 8.44 6.48
N ASP A 44 14.69 9.58 6.71
CA ASP A 44 15.90 9.97 5.98
C ASP A 44 17.04 8.96 6.21
N SER A 45 17.15 8.37 7.41
CA SER A 45 18.16 7.33 7.71
C SER A 45 17.97 6.03 6.93
N TYR A 46 16.80 5.81 6.32
CA TYR A 46 16.54 4.61 5.54
C TYR A 46 17.45 4.50 4.32
N ALA A 47 17.96 5.63 3.79
CA ALA A 47 18.95 5.67 2.73
C ALA A 47 20.18 4.79 3.04
N THR A 48 20.62 4.78 4.31
CA THR A 48 21.81 4.07 4.79
C THR A 48 21.52 2.90 5.71
N THR A 49 20.24 2.53 5.88
CA THR A 49 19.85 1.43 6.79
C THR A 49 20.02 0.05 6.16
N GLY A 50 19.81 -0.07 4.84
CA GLY A 50 19.92 -1.32 4.09
C GLY A 50 18.60 -2.03 3.84
N PHE A 51 18.63 -3.05 2.97
CA PHE A 51 17.47 -3.85 2.57
C PHE A 51 16.28 -3.00 2.06
N GLN A 52 15.05 -3.32 2.47
CA GLN A 52 13.85 -2.62 2.00
C GLN A 52 13.77 -1.15 2.48
N ALA A 53 14.49 -0.79 3.54
CA ALA A 53 14.57 0.60 3.97
C ALA A 53 15.22 1.46 2.87
N SER A 54 16.37 1.01 2.33
CA SER A 54 17.04 1.71 1.23
C SER A 54 16.17 1.77 -0.04
N HIS A 55 15.37 0.73 -0.31
CA HIS A 55 14.39 0.78 -1.42
C HIS A 55 13.29 1.82 -1.19
N LEU A 56 12.76 1.95 0.04
CA LEU A 56 11.77 2.97 0.36
C LEU A 56 12.34 4.38 0.21
N SER A 57 13.56 4.62 0.70
CA SER A 57 14.24 5.91 0.51
C SER A 57 14.38 6.26 -0.97
N ARG A 58 14.83 5.30 -1.78
CA ARG A 58 14.95 5.47 -3.23
C ARG A 58 13.60 5.73 -3.90
N ALA A 59 12.53 5.04 -3.47
CA ALA A 59 11.19 5.25 -4.01
C ALA A 59 10.68 6.68 -3.72
N ILE A 60 10.94 7.21 -2.52
CA ILE A 60 10.60 8.60 -2.17
C ILE A 60 11.31 9.58 -3.10
N ASP A 61 12.59 9.38 -3.37
CA ASP A 61 13.36 10.26 -4.26
C ASP A 61 12.85 10.21 -5.70
N ILE A 62 12.54 9.02 -6.21
CA ILE A 62 11.94 8.84 -7.55
C ILE A 62 10.58 9.55 -7.64
N CYS A 63 9.71 9.40 -6.64
CA CYS A 63 8.41 10.08 -6.63
C CYS A 63 8.55 11.61 -6.62
N LYS A 64 9.50 12.15 -5.85
CA LYS A 64 9.80 13.59 -5.84
C LYS A 64 10.32 14.07 -7.19
N GLU A 65 11.18 13.29 -7.84
CA GLU A 65 11.72 13.60 -9.16
C GLU A 65 10.61 13.61 -10.22
N MET A 66 9.72 12.61 -10.23
CA MET A 66 8.57 12.56 -11.13
C MET A 66 7.68 13.80 -11.00
N GLN A 67 7.42 14.25 -9.76
CA GLN A 67 6.66 15.48 -9.49
C GLN A 67 7.40 16.73 -9.96
N LYS A 68 8.69 16.86 -9.61
CA LYS A 68 9.53 18.00 -10.00
C LYS A 68 9.62 18.15 -11.53
N ASN A 69 9.68 17.03 -12.24
CA ASN A 69 9.80 17.00 -13.69
C ASN A 69 8.45 17.10 -14.43
N ASN A 70 7.33 17.32 -13.72
CA ASN A 70 5.97 17.33 -14.30
C ASN A 70 5.70 16.11 -15.20
N SER A 71 6.14 14.93 -14.76
CA SER A 71 5.97 13.69 -15.53
C SER A 71 4.51 13.28 -15.62
N THR A 72 4.13 12.53 -16.65
CA THR A 72 2.83 11.84 -16.69
C THR A 72 2.87 10.65 -15.72
N ILE A 73 2.08 10.69 -14.65
CA ILE A 73 2.12 9.69 -13.58
C ILE A 73 0.92 8.76 -13.68
N PHE A 74 1.18 7.48 -13.97
CA PHE A 74 0.19 6.41 -13.93
C PHE A 74 0.22 5.74 -12.56
N LEU A 75 -0.92 5.76 -11.85
CA LEU A 75 -1.06 5.11 -10.56
C LEU A 75 -1.83 3.80 -10.72
N GLY A 76 -1.13 2.67 -10.53
CA GLY A 76 -1.72 1.33 -10.51
C GLY A 76 -1.94 0.84 -9.09
N TYR A 77 -3.13 0.32 -8.77
CA TYR A 77 -3.40 -0.33 -7.49
C TYR A 77 -4.45 -1.44 -7.59
N THR A 78 -4.33 -2.45 -6.73
CA THR A 78 -5.29 -3.55 -6.57
C THR A 78 -6.45 -3.15 -5.65
N SER A 79 -7.58 -3.86 -5.75
CA SER A 79 -8.80 -3.56 -4.97
C SER A 79 -8.58 -3.51 -3.45
N ASN A 80 -7.75 -4.40 -2.91
CA ASN A 80 -7.45 -4.45 -1.47
C ASN A 80 -6.87 -3.13 -0.90
N MET A 81 -6.21 -2.31 -1.73
CA MET A 81 -5.72 -1.00 -1.31
C MET A 81 -6.90 -0.04 -1.05
N VAL A 82 -7.94 -0.10 -1.88
CA VAL A 82 -9.19 0.65 -1.66
C VAL A 82 -10.01 0.03 -0.53
N THR A 83 -9.98 -1.29 -0.33
CA THR A 83 -10.57 -1.92 0.87
C THR A 83 -9.93 -1.40 2.16
N SER A 84 -8.64 -1.09 2.12
CA SER A 84 -7.87 -0.55 3.26
C SER A 84 -8.06 0.96 3.48
N GLY A 85 -7.34 1.52 4.44
CA GLY A 85 -7.26 2.98 4.65
C GLY A 85 -6.43 3.72 3.59
N LEU A 86 -5.67 3.01 2.74
CA LEU A 86 -4.91 3.66 1.65
C LEU A 86 -5.81 4.36 0.63
N ARG A 87 -7.10 3.99 0.57
CA ARG A 87 -8.15 4.69 -0.16
C ARG A 87 -8.09 6.21 0.03
N ASP A 88 -7.90 6.69 1.26
CA ASP A 88 -7.91 8.13 1.54
C ASP A 88 -6.66 8.83 1.01
N ILE A 89 -5.52 8.12 0.99
CA ILE A 89 -4.29 8.61 0.36
C ILE A 89 -4.47 8.67 -1.16
N ILE A 90 -5.04 7.62 -1.78
CA ILE A 90 -5.35 7.61 -3.23
C ILE A 90 -6.28 8.77 -3.57
N CYS A 91 -7.35 8.98 -2.78
CA CYS A 91 -8.28 10.10 -2.95
C CYS A 91 -7.55 11.46 -2.88
N TYR A 92 -6.63 11.62 -1.93
CA TYR A 92 -5.81 12.83 -1.82
C TYR A 92 -4.95 13.06 -3.07
N LEU A 93 -4.27 12.03 -3.57
CA LEU A 93 -3.42 12.14 -4.77
C LEU A 93 -4.24 12.56 -5.99
N VAL A 94 -5.40 11.96 -6.19
CA VAL A 94 -6.29 12.25 -7.32
C VAL A 94 -6.92 13.64 -7.19
N LYS A 95 -7.45 13.99 -6.02
CA LYS A 95 -8.08 15.29 -5.75
C LYS A 95 -7.13 16.46 -5.99
N ASN A 96 -5.85 16.29 -5.66
CA ASN A 96 -4.81 17.31 -5.84
C ASN A 96 -4.08 17.21 -7.18
N LYS A 97 -4.57 16.40 -8.13
CA LYS A 97 -3.99 16.23 -9.47
C LYS A 97 -2.50 15.83 -9.44
N LEU A 98 -2.11 15.03 -8.45
CA LEU A 98 -0.74 14.51 -8.30
C LEU A 98 -0.50 13.24 -9.14
N VAL A 99 -1.54 12.75 -9.81
CA VAL A 99 -1.48 11.62 -10.76
C VAL A 99 -2.26 11.97 -12.01
N SER A 100 -1.85 11.42 -13.15
CA SER A 100 -2.43 11.73 -14.47
C SER A 100 -3.44 10.68 -14.93
N ALA A 101 -3.25 9.42 -14.54
CA ALA A 101 -4.13 8.31 -14.90
C ALA A 101 -4.13 7.24 -13.80
N ILE A 102 -5.23 6.48 -13.73
CA ILE A 102 -5.41 5.37 -12.78
C ILE A 102 -5.63 4.08 -13.55
N VAL A 103 -5.02 3.01 -13.06
CA VAL A 103 -5.34 1.64 -13.47
C VAL A 103 -5.68 0.82 -12.24
N THR A 104 -6.88 0.27 -12.18
CA THR A 104 -7.31 -0.57 -11.06
C THR A 104 -8.26 -1.68 -11.52
N THR A 105 -8.66 -2.55 -10.60
CA THR A 105 -9.62 -3.62 -10.83
C THR A 105 -11.05 -3.16 -10.49
N GLY A 106 -12.08 -3.91 -10.89
CA GLY A 106 -13.48 -3.58 -10.57
C GLY A 106 -13.71 -3.35 -9.07
N GLY A 107 -13.10 -4.18 -8.22
CA GLY A 107 -13.12 -4.01 -6.76
C GLY A 107 -12.57 -2.66 -6.28
N GLY A 108 -11.56 -2.10 -6.95
CA GLY A 108 -11.01 -0.79 -6.62
C GLY A 108 -11.95 0.37 -6.92
N VAL A 109 -12.92 0.19 -7.83
CA VAL A 109 -13.95 1.17 -8.15
C VAL A 109 -15.17 1.00 -7.27
N GLU A 110 -15.74 -0.21 -7.21
CA GLU A 110 -16.98 -0.46 -6.47
C GLU A 110 -16.84 -0.22 -4.97
N GLU A 111 -15.70 -0.60 -4.38
CA GLU A 111 -15.49 -0.44 -2.94
C GLU A 111 -15.28 1.02 -2.52
N ASP A 112 -14.75 1.88 -3.42
CA ASP A 112 -14.68 3.31 -3.16
C ASP A 112 -16.08 3.92 -3.04
N ILE A 113 -16.98 3.56 -3.97
CA ILE A 113 -18.39 3.97 -3.96
C ILE A 113 -19.10 3.42 -2.71
N ILE A 114 -18.94 2.13 -2.42
CA ILE A 114 -19.55 1.49 -1.25
C ILE A 114 -19.15 2.21 0.04
N LYS A 115 -17.88 2.60 0.18
CA LYS A 115 -17.37 3.30 1.38
C LYS A 115 -17.97 4.69 1.59
N VAL A 116 -18.45 5.35 0.54
CA VAL A 116 -19.24 6.59 0.66
C VAL A 116 -20.62 6.31 1.26
N LEU A 117 -21.20 5.15 0.96
CA LEU A 117 -22.53 4.74 1.43
C LEU A 117 -22.49 4.19 2.87
N LYS A 118 -21.55 3.29 3.15
CA LYS A 118 -21.38 2.66 4.47
C LYS A 118 -19.94 2.21 4.75
N PRO A 119 -19.49 2.25 6.02
CA PRO A 119 -18.12 1.90 6.37
C PRO A 119 -17.84 0.39 6.37
N PHE A 120 -16.57 0.06 6.11
CA PHE A 120 -15.95 -1.23 6.38
C PHE A 120 -15.31 -1.22 7.76
N HIS A 121 -15.10 -2.39 8.36
CA HIS A 121 -14.66 -2.51 9.75
C HIS A 121 -13.39 -3.35 9.87
N ILE A 122 -12.53 -2.99 10.83
CA ILE A 122 -11.38 -3.83 11.18
C ILE A 122 -11.89 -5.09 11.88
N GLY A 123 -11.49 -6.23 11.33
CA GLY A 123 -11.68 -7.57 11.88
C GLY A 123 -10.33 -8.26 12.07
N VAL A 124 -10.31 -9.58 11.89
CA VAL A 124 -9.11 -10.40 12.00
C VAL A 124 -9.05 -11.43 10.87
N PHE A 125 -7.85 -11.89 10.52
CA PHE A 125 -7.66 -12.89 9.47
C PHE A 125 -8.28 -14.24 9.82
N ASN A 126 -8.15 -14.65 11.09
CA ASN A 126 -8.44 -16.02 11.51
C ASN A 126 -9.85 -16.15 12.10
N VAL A 127 -10.87 -15.97 11.26
CA VAL A 127 -12.27 -16.28 11.58
C VAL A 127 -12.80 -17.29 10.56
N SER A 128 -13.56 -18.29 11.04
CA SER A 128 -14.21 -19.27 10.18
C SER A 128 -15.08 -18.60 9.13
N GLY A 129 -14.80 -18.90 7.85
CA GLY A 129 -15.58 -18.38 6.72
C GLY A 129 -17.06 -18.77 6.82
N ARG A 130 -17.37 -19.96 7.36
CA ARG A 130 -18.75 -20.41 7.58
C ARG A 130 -19.50 -19.51 8.56
N SER A 131 -18.87 -19.16 9.69
CA SER A 131 -19.52 -18.30 10.69
C SER A 131 -19.76 -16.88 10.16
N LEU A 132 -18.85 -16.37 9.34
CA LEU A 132 -19.02 -15.07 8.68
C LEU A 132 -20.14 -15.11 7.64
N PHE A 133 -20.19 -16.17 6.84
CA PHE A 133 -21.24 -16.39 5.85
C PHE A 133 -22.63 -16.47 6.49
N GLU A 134 -22.78 -17.26 7.57
CA GLU A 134 -24.04 -17.38 8.33
C GLU A 134 -24.52 -16.04 8.91
N LYS A 135 -23.60 -15.06 9.10
CA LYS A 135 -23.90 -13.71 9.58
C LYS A 135 -24.00 -12.67 8.46
N GLY A 136 -23.83 -13.07 7.18
CA GLY A 136 -23.80 -12.15 6.06
C GLY A 136 -22.65 -11.14 6.14
N ILE A 137 -21.45 -11.59 6.52
CA ILE A 137 -20.25 -10.74 6.59
C ILE A 137 -19.23 -11.25 5.59
N ASN A 138 -18.85 -10.41 4.62
CA ASN A 138 -17.75 -10.69 3.71
C ASN A 138 -16.41 -10.30 4.37
N ARG A 139 -15.32 -11.00 4.02
CA ARG A 139 -13.99 -10.76 4.59
C ARG A 139 -12.94 -10.57 3.51
N ALA A 140 -12.18 -9.49 3.63
CA ALA A 140 -11.00 -9.19 2.83
C ALA A 140 -9.79 -9.02 3.77
N GLY A 141 -8.98 -10.08 3.92
CA GLY A 141 -7.90 -10.09 4.90
C GLY A 141 -8.42 -9.99 6.34
N ASN A 142 -8.05 -8.90 7.02
CA ASN A 142 -8.58 -8.50 8.34
C ASN A 142 -9.62 -7.36 8.26
N VAL A 143 -10.25 -7.15 7.11
CA VAL A 143 -11.35 -6.19 6.96
C VAL A 143 -12.66 -6.95 6.77
N PHE A 144 -13.69 -6.57 7.52
CA PHE A 144 -15.04 -7.10 7.44
C PHE A 144 -15.98 -6.12 6.73
N ILE A 145 -16.77 -6.66 5.82
CA ILE A 145 -17.68 -5.94 4.93
C ILE A 145 -19.07 -6.59 5.08
N PRO A 146 -19.94 -6.07 5.94
CA PRO A 146 -21.30 -6.59 6.06
C PRO A 146 -22.04 -6.56 4.72
N ASN A 147 -22.85 -7.57 4.44
CA ASN A 147 -23.41 -7.76 3.10
C ASN A 147 -24.42 -6.67 2.69
N ASP A 148 -25.08 -6.02 3.66
CA ASP A 148 -25.99 -4.90 3.38
C ASP A 148 -25.31 -3.76 2.61
N ARG A 149 -23.99 -3.58 2.75
CA ARG A 149 -23.20 -2.59 1.98
C ARG A 149 -23.40 -2.76 0.47
N TYR A 150 -23.43 -4.02 0.00
CA TYR A 150 -23.67 -4.34 -1.41
C TYR A 150 -25.12 -4.08 -1.82
N LEU A 151 -26.09 -4.23 -0.91
CA LEU A 151 -27.48 -3.88 -1.17
C LEU A 151 -27.67 -2.35 -1.31
N TYR A 152 -26.96 -1.55 -0.49
CA TYR A 152 -26.93 -0.09 -0.66
C TYR A 152 -26.25 0.31 -1.97
N PHE A 153 -25.18 -0.39 -2.36
CA PHE A 153 -24.53 -0.17 -3.65
C PHE A 153 -25.44 -0.51 -4.82
N GLU A 154 -26.12 -1.64 -4.79
CA GLU A 154 -27.11 -2.02 -5.80
C GLU A 154 -28.20 -0.94 -5.95
N LYS A 155 -28.75 -0.47 -4.82
CA LYS A 155 -29.73 0.62 -4.80
C LYS A 155 -29.18 1.92 -5.41
N PHE A 156 -27.89 2.19 -5.23
CA PHE A 156 -27.22 3.37 -5.79
C PHE A 156 -26.91 3.23 -7.28
N ILE A 157 -26.40 2.07 -7.71
CA ILE A 157 -25.85 1.86 -9.05
C ILE A 157 -26.94 1.54 -10.08
N ASN A 158 -28.01 0.83 -9.70
CA ASN A 158 -29.05 0.42 -10.66
C ASN A 158 -29.68 1.59 -11.42
N PRO A 159 -30.10 2.70 -10.79
CA PRO A 159 -30.62 3.86 -11.52
C PRO A 159 -29.59 4.51 -12.45
N PHE A 160 -28.29 4.39 -12.15
CA PHE A 160 -27.23 4.85 -13.05
C PHE A 160 -27.10 3.95 -14.26
N LEU A 161 -27.14 2.62 -14.07
CA LEU A 161 -27.07 1.64 -15.16
C LEU A 161 -28.28 1.73 -16.09
N ASP A 162 -29.49 1.95 -15.55
CA ASP A 162 -30.69 2.15 -16.36
C ASP A 162 -30.54 3.35 -17.30
N ARG A 163 -30.09 4.50 -16.79
CA ARG A 163 -29.81 5.69 -17.60
C ARG A 163 -28.72 5.43 -18.64
N LEU A 164 -27.63 4.77 -18.24
CA LEU A 164 -26.52 4.46 -19.13
C LEU A 164 -26.98 3.61 -20.32
N PHE A 165 -27.88 2.66 -20.09
CA PHE A 165 -28.47 1.81 -21.11
C PHE A 165 -29.43 2.55 -22.05
N GLU A 166 -30.24 3.46 -21.52
CA GLU A 166 -31.12 4.32 -22.32
C GLU A 166 -30.30 5.23 -23.25
N ASP A 167 -29.27 5.89 -22.71
CA ASP A 167 -28.34 6.73 -23.49
C ASP A 167 -27.63 5.91 -24.57
N GLN A 168 -27.20 4.69 -24.24
CA GLN A 168 -26.56 3.78 -25.20
C GLN A 168 -27.47 3.49 -26.40
N LYS A 169 -28.77 3.21 -26.15
CA LYS A 169 -29.75 2.94 -27.21
C LYS A 169 -30.03 4.17 -28.07
N LYS A 170 -30.16 5.33 -27.42
CA LYS A 170 -30.54 6.58 -28.08
C LYS A 170 -29.40 7.14 -28.94
N GLU A 171 -28.22 7.24 -28.36
CA GLU A 171 -27.05 7.88 -28.97
C GLU A 171 -26.21 6.88 -29.80
N LYS A 172 -26.53 5.57 -29.73
CA LYS A 172 -25.83 4.47 -30.42
C LYS A 172 -24.32 4.42 -30.10
N ILE A 173 -23.95 4.86 -28.91
CA ILE A 173 -22.59 4.77 -28.38
C ILE A 173 -22.32 3.39 -27.78
N VAL A 174 -21.05 2.98 -27.70
CA VAL A 174 -20.63 1.78 -26.98
C VAL A 174 -19.78 2.25 -25.82
N HIS A 175 -20.30 2.10 -24.60
CA HIS A 175 -19.59 2.47 -23.38
C HIS A 175 -18.42 1.53 -23.11
N CYS A 176 -17.32 2.08 -22.60
CA CYS A 176 -16.17 1.35 -22.11
C CYS A 176 -15.74 1.89 -20.74
N SER A 177 -14.85 1.17 -20.07
CA SER A 177 -14.40 1.54 -18.72
C SER A 177 -13.56 2.82 -18.65
N SER A 178 -13.21 3.41 -19.79
CA SER A 178 -12.46 4.66 -19.88
C SER A 178 -13.30 5.87 -20.29
N ASP A 179 -14.59 5.67 -20.60
CA ASP A 179 -15.55 6.76 -20.82
C ASP A 179 -15.99 7.38 -19.47
#